data_AF-D3BQJ6-F1
#
_entry.id   AF-D3BQJ6-F1
#
_cell.length_a   1.000
_cell.length_b   1.000
_cell.length_c   1.000
_cell.angle_alpha   90.00
_cell.angle_beta   90.00
_cell.angle_gamma   90.00
#
_symmetry.space_group_name_H-M   'P 1'
#
loop_
_entity.id
_entity.type
_entity.pdbx_description
1 polymer ?
#
loop_
_entity_poly.entity_id
_entity_poly.type
_entity_poly.pdbx_seq_one_letter_code
_entity_poly.pdbx_strand_id
1 'polypeptide(L)'
;MSESVGHPCQQIKDAIVKCIQQSECMKKGKTFHQCMKDDNLDQDCKDLLYTYFKCKVDMFDPRNRFRGNVAAMTWEKESKESSSSSDNNNSNNDNNNNNNNNSNKL
;
A
#
# COMPACT_ATOMS: atom_id res chain seq x y z
N MET A 1 5.37 -22.47 -12.78
CA MET A 1 5.36 -21.26 -11.93
C MET A 1 4.13 -20.48 -12.33
N SER A 2 3.07 -20.55 -11.54
CA SER A 2 1.77 -19.98 -11.87
C SER A 2 1.78 -18.47 -11.58
N GLU A 3 1.85 -17.65 -12.63
CA GLU A 3 1.48 -16.24 -12.55
C GLU A 3 -0.02 -16.16 -12.23
N SER A 4 -0.32 -15.92 -10.96
CA SER A 4 -1.67 -15.60 -10.52
C SER A 4 -2.02 -14.21 -11.03
N VAL A 5 -2.71 -14.16 -12.18
CA VAL A 5 -3.47 -12.97 -12.57
C VAL A 5 -4.68 -12.86 -11.63
N GLY A 6 -4.39 -12.49 -10.39
CA GLY A 6 -5.35 -12.19 -9.35
C GLY A 6 -5.76 -10.73 -9.38
N HIS A 7 -6.76 -10.40 -8.56
CA HIS A 7 -7.25 -9.03 -8.32
C HIS A 7 -6.09 -8.00 -8.19
N PRO A 8 -6.27 -6.72 -8.57
CA PRO A 8 -5.18 -5.73 -8.64
C PRO A 8 -4.36 -5.55 -7.35
N CYS A 9 -4.89 -5.89 -6.18
CA CYS A 9 -4.18 -5.84 -4.89
C CYS A 9 -3.69 -7.21 -4.39
N GLN A 10 -3.78 -8.26 -5.20
CA GLN A 10 -3.48 -9.64 -4.78
C GLN A 10 -1.99 -9.80 -4.43
N GLN A 11 -1.09 -9.20 -5.20
CA GLN A 11 0.35 -9.27 -4.92
C GLN A 11 0.70 -8.61 -3.57
N ILE A 12 0.08 -7.45 -3.27
CA ILE A 12 0.27 -6.75 -2.00
C ILE A 12 -0.29 -7.60 -0.85
N LYS A 13 -1.45 -8.24 -1.05
CA LYS A 13 -2.03 -9.16 -0.06
C LYS A 13 -1.11 -10.33 0.24
N ASP A 14 -0.53 -10.94 -0.79
CA ASP A 14 0.37 -12.07 -0.63
C ASP A 14 1.66 -11.65 0.10
N ALA A 15 2.15 -10.43 -0.16
CA ALA A 15 3.28 -9.85 0.56
C ALA A 15 2.96 -9.61 2.05
N ILE A 16 1.78 -9.09 2.39
CA ILE A 16 1.33 -8.96 3.79
C ILE A 16 1.31 -10.31 4.49
N VAL A 17 0.73 -11.32 3.82
CA VAL A 17 0.62 -12.67 4.40
C VAL A 17 2.02 -13.21 4.74
N LYS A 18 2.97 -13.09 3.81
CA LYS A 18 4.37 -13.49 4.04
C LYS A 18 5.02 -12.68 5.19
N CYS A 19 4.83 -11.37 5.20
CA CYS A 19 5.42 -10.48 6.20
C CYS A 19 4.95 -10.84 7.62
N ILE A 20 3.64 -10.98 7.82
CA ILE A 20 3.08 -11.32 9.13
C ILE A 20 3.45 -12.75 9.54
N GLN A 21 3.50 -13.71 8.61
CA GLN A 21 3.94 -15.08 8.89
C GLN A 21 5.39 -15.14 9.42
N GLN A 22 6.27 -14.27 8.93
CA GLN A 22 7.67 -14.19 9.37
C GLN A 22 7.83 -13.41 10.69
N SER A 23 6.90 -12.50 10.98
CA SER A 23 6.95 -11.64 12.16
C SER A 23 6.90 -12.40 13.48
N GLU A 24 7.50 -11.80 14.52
CA GLU A 24 7.47 -12.33 15.89
C GLU A 24 6.06 -12.43 16.47
N CYS A 25 5.10 -11.65 15.95
CA CYS A 25 3.72 -11.68 16.45
C CYS A 25 3.05 -13.04 16.24
N MET A 26 3.21 -13.66 15.06
CA MET A 26 2.67 -14.99 14.78
C MET A 26 3.42 -16.06 15.58
N LYS A 27 4.73 -15.90 15.78
CA LYS A 27 5.54 -16.81 16.61
C LYS A 27 5.09 -16.85 18.07
N LYS A 28 4.56 -15.73 18.58
CA LYS A 28 3.95 -15.63 19.93
C LYS A 28 2.59 -16.33 20.04
N GLY A 29 2.08 -16.96 18.97
CA GLY A 29 0.81 -17.70 18.96
C GLY A 29 -0.43 -16.81 18.82
N LYS A 30 -0.28 -15.53 18.45
CA LYS A 30 -1.41 -14.65 18.16
C LYS A 30 -2.01 -15.00 16.80
N THR A 31 -3.31 -14.71 16.64
CA THR A 31 -3.96 -14.89 15.34
C THR A 31 -3.52 -13.81 14.35
N PHE A 32 -3.58 -14.11 13.06
CA PHE A 32 -3.19 -13.18 11.99
C PHE A 32 -3.90 -11.82 12.09
N HIS A 33 -5.21 -11.83 12.35
CA HIS A 33 -6.00 -10.60 12.51
C HIS A 33 -5.60 -9.81 13.76
N GLN A 34 -5.14 -10.49 14.81
CA GLN A 34 -4.62 -9.85 16.01
C GLN A 34 -3.23 -9.24 15.75
N CYS A 35 -2.41 -9.88 14.91
CA CYS A 35 -1.12 -9.34 14.48
C CYS A 35 -1.23 -8.13 13.56
N MET A 36 -2.25 -8.07 12.71
CA MET A 36 -2.54 -6.87 11.91
C MET A 36 -2.84 -5.63 12.75
N LYS A 37 -3.29 -5.82 14.00
CA LYS A 37 -3.64 -4.75 14.94
C LYS A 37 -2.61 -4.54 16.03
N ASP A 38 -1.52 -5.30 16.01
CA ASP A 38 -0.50 -5.25 17.06
C ASP A 38 0.50 -4.13 16.76
N ASP A 39 0.79 -3.30 17.76
CA ASP A 39 1.80 -2.25 17.65
C ASP A 39 3.23 -2.81 17.55
N ASN A 40 3.43 -4.06 17.96
CA ASN A 40 4.71 -4.76 17.87
C ASN A 40 5.03 -5.33 16.48
N LEU A 41 4.19 -5.07 15.48
CA LEU A 41 4.46 -5.45 14.10
C LEU A 41 5.56 -4.54 13.53
N ASP A 42 6.44 -5.13 12.72
CA ASP A 42 7.52 -4.42 12.06
C ASP A 42 6.99 -3.31 11.13
N GLN A 43 7.78 -2.25 10.95
CA GLN A 43 7.34 -1.08 10.19
C GLN A 43 7.04 -1.46 8.74
N ASP A 44 7.87 -2.32 8.14
CA ASP A 44 7.69 -2.81 6.77
C ASP A 44 6.33 -3.49 6.57
N CYS A 45 5.90 -4.31 7.54
CA CYS A 45 4.58 -4.95 7.47
C CYS A 45 3.44 -3.95 7.66
N LYS A 46 3.63 -2.89 8.46
CA LYS A 46 2.63 -1.82 8.63
C LYS A 46 2.48 -0.99 7.35
N ASP A 47 3.56 -0.72 6.66
CA ASP A 47 3.55 0.02 5.39
C ASP A 47 2.86 -0.80 4.29
N LEU A 48 3.13 -2.11 4.25
CA LEU A 48 2.39 -3.10 3.43
C LEU A 48 0.88 -3.06 3.69
N LEU A 49 0.46 -3.02 4.97
CA LEU A 49 -0.94 -2.91 5.33
C LEU A 49 -1.55 -1.59 4.85
N TYR A 50 -0.88 -0.47 5.09
CA TYR A 50 -1.32 0.86 4.64
C TYR A 50 -1.57 0.88 3.14
N THR A 51 -0.64 0.37 2.35
CA THR A 51 -0.83 0.31 0.91
C THR A 51 -1.95 -0.61 0.52
N TYR A 52 -2.07 -1.80 1.10
CA TYR A 52 -3.18 -2.68 0.74
C TYR A 52 -4.53 -2.00 0.96
N PHE A 53 -4.67 -1.23 2.05
CA PHE A 53 -5.86 -0.41 2.26
C PHE A 53 -6.03 0.65 1.18
N LYS A 54 -4.96 1.37 0.82
CA LYS A 54 -4.99 2.36 -0.26
C LYS A 54 -5.36 1.74 -1.62
N CYS A 55 -4.75 0.62 -1.97
CA CYS A 55 -5.05 -0.16 -3.18
C CYS A 55 -6.52 -0.60 -3.22
N LYS A 56 -7.05 -1.05 -2.08
CA LYS A 56 -8.46 -1.41 -1.97
C LYS A 56 -9.37 -0.20 -2.17
N VAL A 57 -9.07 0.93 -1.52
CA VAL A 57 -9.83 2.18 -1.67
C VAL A 57 -9.81 2.66 -3.13
N ASP A 58 -8.63 2.68 -3.76
CA ASP A 58 -8.45 3.06 -5.16
C ASP A 58 -9.24 2.17 -6.14
N MET A 59 -9.47 0.90 -5.78
CA MET A 59 -10.27 -0.02 -6.58
C MET A 59 -11.77 0.32 -6.54
N PHE A 60 -12.26 0.87 -5.44
CA PHE A 60 -13.66 1.27 -5.27
C PHE A 60 -13.93 2.73 -5.66
N ASP A 61 -12.90 3.58 -5.76
CA ASP A 61 -13.07 4.95 -6.26
C ASP A 61 -13.17 4.97 -7.80
N PRO A 62 -14.32 5.36 -8.37
CA PRO A 62 -14.50 5.44 -9.82
C PRO A 62 -13.51 6.42 -10.49
N ARG A 63 -12.98 7.41 -9.77
CA ARG A 63 -11.99 8.37 -10.28
C ARG A 63 -10.65 7.70 -10.59
N ASN A 64 -10.29 6.67 -9.83
CA ASN A 64 -9.03 5.94 -9.96
C ASN A 64 -9.14 4.78 -10.96
N ARG A 65 -10.36 4.34 -11.30
CA ARG A 65 -10.58 3.36 -12.38
C ARG A 65 -10.14 3.87 -13.76
N PHE A 66 -10.32 5.15 -14.07
CA PHE A 66 -9.95 5.72 -15.36
C PHE A 66 -8.46 6.08 -15.47
N ARG A 67 -7.80 6.37 -14.35
CA ARG A 67 -6.38 6.75 -14.29
C ARG A 67 -5.44 5.60 -13.93
N GLY A 68 -6.00 4.45 -13.55
CA GLY A 68 -5.25 3.30 -13.04
C GLY A 68 -5.13 3.32 -11.52
N ASN A 69 -5.08 2.14 -10.91
CA ASN A 69 -4.85 1.99 -9.48
C ASN A 69 -3.37 2.27 -9.17
N VAL A 70 -3.07 3.51 -8.76
CA VAL A 70 -1.72 4.01 -8.52
C VAL A 70 -1.03 3.21 -7.41
N ALA A 71 -1.74 2.83 -6.35
CA ALA A 71 -1.18 2.02 -5.28
C ALA A 71 -0.74 0.63 -5.77
N ALA A 72 -1.53 -0.03 -6.63
CA ALA A 72 -1.11 -1.29 -7.23
C ALA A 72 0.12 -1.13 -8.14
N MET A 73 0.13 -0.08 -8.97
CA MET A 73 1.21 0.17 -9.94
C MET A 73 2.54 0.53 -9.28
N THR A 74 2.52 1.38 -8.25
CA THR A 74 3.72 1.81 -7.53
C THR A 74 4.41 0.64 -6.82
N TRP A 75 3.62 -0.26 -6.23
CA TRP A 75 4.12 -1.43 -5.51
C TRP A 75 4.76 -2.45 -6.43
N GLU A 76 4.16 -2.66 -7.61
CA GLU A 76 4.73 -3.53 -8.62
C GLU A 76 6.02 -2.96 -9.24
N LYS A 77 6.14 -1.63 -9.30
CA LYS A 77 7.37 -0.96 -9.75
C LYS A 77 8.50 -1.11 -8.73
N GLU A 78 8.26 -0.83 -7.46
CA GLU A 78 9.25 -0.96 -6.38
C GLU A 78 9.75 -2.41 -6.23
N SER A 79 8.86 -3.39 -6.39
CA SER A 79 9.22 -4.81 -6.33
C SER A 79 9.96 -5.33 -7.56
N LYS A 80 9.92 -4.60 -8.68
CA LYS A 80 10.69 -4.91 -9.90
C LYS A 80 11.97 -4.09 -10.03
N GLU A 81 12.08 -2.92 -9.42
CA GLU A 81 13.28 -2.05 -9.46
C GLU A 81 14.52 -2.64 -8.76
N SER A 82 14.40 -3.77 -8.06
CA SER A 82 15.56 -4.60 -7.71
C SER A 82 16.16 -5.36 -8.92
N SER A 83 15.58 -5.21 -10.11
CA SER A 83 16.03 -5.83 -11.36
C SER A 83 15.59 -4.99 -12.56
N SER A 84 16.51 -4.17 -13.08
CA SER A 84 16.50 -3.38 -14.33
C SER A 84 15.91 -1.96 -14.31
N SER A 85 16.82 -1.00 -14.47
CA SER A 85 16.57 0.39 -14.87
C SER A 85 15.93 0.47 -16.26
N SER A 86 14.95 1.38 -16.44
CA SER A 86 14.87 2.35 -17.56
C SER A 86 13.54 3.13 -17.49
N ASP A 87 13.66 4.38 -17.06
CA ASP A 87 13.01 5.61 -17.54
C ASP A 87 11.51 5.62 -17.91
N ASN A 88 10.72 6.41 -17.17
CA ASN A 88 10.39 7.78 -17.59
C ASN A 88 9.59 8.53 -16.52
N ASN A 89 10.02 9.76 -16.26
CA ASN A 89 9.43 10.72 -15.33
C ASN A 89 8.08 11.24 -15.83
N ASN A 90 7.06 11.25 -14.95
CA ASN A 90 6.20 12.42 -14.83
C ASN A 90 5.69 12.55 -13.40
N SER A 91 6.41 13.37 -12.62
CA SER A 91 5.92 13.88 -11.34
C SER A 91 4.83 14.91 -11.61
N ASN A 92 3.56 14.52 -11.46
CA ASN A 92 2.51 15.49 -11.17
C ASN A 92 2.22 15.41 -9.68
N ASN A 93 2.86 16.36 -9.02
CA ASN A 93 2.72 16.74 -7.63
C ASN A 93 1.37 17.45 -7.45
N ASP A 94 0.36 16.77 -6.93
CA ASP A 94 -0.88 17.41 -6.46
C ASP A 94 -0.95 17.33 -4.94
N ASN A 95 -0.10 18.13 -4.30
CA ASN A 95 -0.37 18.64 -2.95
C ASN A 95 -1.47 19.69 -3.07
N ASN A 96 -2.70 19.36 -2.64
CA ASN A 96 -3.73 20.38 -2.42
C ASN A 96 -4.26 20.29 -0.99
N ASN A 97 -3.53 20.97 -0.10
CA ASN A 97 -3.87 21.16 1.30
C ASN A 97 -4.60 22.52 1.41
N ASN A 98 -5.94 22.52 1.35
CA ASN A 98 -6.73 23.73 1.55
C ASN A 98 -7.21 23.81 3.00
N ASN A 99 -6.40 24.45 3.86
CA ASN A 99 -6.81 24.92 5.18
C ASN A 99 -7.09 26.43 5.12
N ASN A 100 -8.37 26.80 4.99
CA ASN A 100 -8.82 28.19 5.13
C ASN A 100 -9.31 28.43 6.57
N ASN A 101 -8.44 28.96 7.43
CA ASN A 101 -8.82 29.59 8.68
C ASN A 101 -8.42 31.07 8.62
N ASN A 102 -9.37 31.97 8.38
CA ASN A 102 -9.14 33.40 8.55
C ASN A 102 -9.93 33.91 9.76
N SER A 103 -9.26 33.93 10.91
CA SER A 103 -9.65 34.76 12.06
C SER A 103 -8.87 36.07 11.96
N ASN A 104 -9.54 37.15 11.54
CA ASN A 104 -9.06 38.49 11.82
C ASN A 104 -10.05 39.21 12.74
N LYS A 105 -9.60 39.28 13.98
CA LYS A 105 -10.07 40.08 15.09
C LYS A 105 -9.66 41.54 14.83
N LEU A 106 -10.64 42.45 14.87
CA LEU A 106 -10.48 43.87 15.18
C LEU A 106 -11.70 44.29 16.00
#